data_AF-L1LFB0-F1
#
_entry.id   AF-L1LFB0-F1
#
_cell.length_a   1.000
_cell.length_b   1.000
_cell.length_c   1.000
_cell.angle_alpha   90.00
_cell.angle_beta   90.00
_cell.angle_gamma   90.00
#
_symmetry.space_group_name_H-M   'P 1'
#
loop_
_entity.id
_entity.type
_entity.pdbx_description
1 polymer ?
#
loop_
_entity_poly.entity_id
_entity_poly.type
_entity_poly.pdbx_seq_one_letter_code
_entity_poly.pdbx_strand_id
1 'polypeptide(L)'
;MYVVERGEVKVEVEHHDDPEPGVPQNDNQDMKIYGNVLTGETGELISYDEVDRHKMIYTIDISNTKIGSYASGCDDKDVKVDIHHISPFCVVYKYFTNVDHIYKFADGKSTPVGLPLTKNMELISVCFYPDEFGVPLLVQMSVRRNIWYIRNGQNSRWERVFDPRERPSNNRDDIRIRKLLERAFTPANILDASAFGEYRHLEIHPAFVVEISRVFTSTYYAFTHKKKEGGLFKVTELVYKGSALKGIPPSDDLKSVSLYFIGRTPLESALLLVEMISHNDKCTYFHRKNAAQTWSPAFPASLTEKLGETRITNQLDSLKEKRFNGIEKYFTHYIDVDPSEIRSDSFKSLLIGIFTGIAVALIFYELSAVLYSPRTSLIRGFARLVSRCIGRIFPSIVRSRKGYKKVSIE
;
A
#
# COMPACT_ATOMS: atom_id res chain seq x y z
N MET A 1 33.18 16.82 3.83
CA MET A 1 32.36 17.34 2.71
C MET A 1 31.03 17.72 3.34
N TYR A 2 30.67 19.01 3.30
CA TYR A 2 29.56 19.56 4.07
C TYR A 2 28.24 18.94 3.62
N VAL A 3 27.54 18.31 4.56
CA VAL A 3 26.12 17.97 4.42
C VAL A 3 25.38 19.28 4.67
N VAL A 4 24.82 19.88 3.62
CA VAL A 4 23.85 20.97 3.78
C VAL A 4 22.53 20.29 4.13
N GLU A 5 22.29 20.07 5.42
CA GLU A 5 20.93 19.93 5.91
C GLU A 5 20.20 21.25 5.66
N ARG A 6 18.94 21.15 5.23
CA ARG A 6 18.01 22.26 4.94
C ARG A 6 18.40 23.55 5.66
N GLY A 7 18.95 24.50 4.92
CA GLY A 7 18.94 25.89 5.36
C GLY A 7 17.50 26.37 5.34
N GLU A 8 16.90 26.55 6.52
CA GLU A 8 15.72 27.40 6.63
C GLU A 8 16.13 28.80 6.17
N VAL A 9 15.62 29.20 5.00
CA VAL A 9 15.73 30.58 4.56
C VAL A 9 14.81 31.39 5.47
N LYS A 10 15.39 32.01 6.50
CA LYS A 10 14.71 33.09 7.22
C LYS A 10 14.59 34.27 6.26
N VAL A 11 13.39 34.49 5.76
CA VAL A 11 13.04 35.75 5.09
C VAL A 11 12.87 36.79 6.19
N GLU A 12 13.89 37.64 6.38
CA GLU A 12 13.67 38.91 7.06
C GLU A 12 12.81 39.77 6.14
N VAL A 13 11.55 39.93 6.50
CA VAL A 13 10.69 40.95 5.91
C VAL A 13 11.16 42.28 6.49
N GLU A 14 11.98 43.02 5.74
CA GLU A 14 12.24 44.43 6.04
C GLU A 14 10.91 45.18 5.86
N HIS A 15 10.24 45.46 6.99
CA HIS A 15 9.16 46.43 7.02
C HIS A 15 9.78 47.83 6.98
N HIS A 16 9.89 48.36 5.76
CA HIS A 16 9.96 49.80 5.59
C HIS A 16 8.54 50.35 5.78
N ASP A 17 8.39 51.16 6.82
CA ASP A 17 7.23 51.96 7.25
C ASP A 17 6.38 51.32 8.38
N ASP A 18 6.40 51.98 9.54
CA ASP A 18 5.58 51.65 10.72
C ASP A 18 4.08 51.73 10.35
N PRO A 19 3.29 50.67 10.60
CA PRO A 19 1.85 50.71 10.30
C PRO A 19 1.11 51.59 11.31
N GLU A 20 0.18 52.41 10.80
CA GLU A 20 -0.74 53.21 11.62
C GLU A 20 -1.56 52.31 12.57
N PRO A 21 -1.65 52.65 13.87
CA PRO A 21 -2.43 51.88 14.82
C PRO A 21 -3.93 51.99 14.53
N GLY A 22 -4.57 50.89 14.13
CA GLY A 22 -6.02 50.78 14.06
C GLY A 22 -6.61 50.07 12.83
N VAL A 23 -5.79 49.66 11.86
CA VAL A 23 -6.28 48.92 10.69
C VAL A 23 -6.29 47.40 10.99
N PRO A 24 -7.44 46.71 10.89
CA PRO A 24 -7.49 45.26 11.05
C PRO A 24 -6.73 44.59 9.89
N GLN A 25 -5.70 43.81 10.21
CA GLN A 25 -4.99 42.97 9.27
C GLN A 25 -5.95 41.93 8.68
N ASN A 26 -6.05 41.91 7.34
CA ASN A 26 -6.77 40.89 6.60
C ASN A 26 -5.79 39.74 6.34
N ASP A 27 -5.93 38.63 7.07
CA ASP A 27 -5.01 37.47 7.07
C ASP A 27 -4.99 36.65 5.76
N ASN A 28 -5.54 37.18 4.67
CA ASN A 28 -5.41 36.62 3.33
C ASN A 28 -4.43 37.46 2.47
N GLN A 29 -3.19 37.63 2.95
CA GLN A 29 -2.09 37.99 2.05
C GLN A 29 -1.68 36.74 1.27
N ASP A 30 -1.97 36.74 -0.03
CA ASP A 30 -1.44 35.79 -1.00
C ASP A 30 0.10 35.74 -0.86
N MET A 31 0.57 34.65 -0.25
CA MET A 31 1.99 34.34 -0.15
C MET A 31 2.51 33.97 -1.54
N LYS A 32 2.86 34.96 -2.35
CA LYS A 32 3.59 34.76 -3.60
C LYS A 32 5.03 34.38 -3.26
N ILE A 33 5.31 33.08 -3.30
CA ILE A 33 6.66 32.54 -3.23
C ILE A 33 7.42 32.99 -4.50
N TYR A 34 8.21 34.04 -4.37
CA TYR A 34 9.23 34.39 -5.36
C TYR A 34 10.55 33.77 -4.94
N GLY A 35 10.99 32.71 -5.63
CA GLY A 35 12.32 32.14 -5.41
C GLY A 35 12.48 30.68 -5.82
N ASN A 36 12.27 30.35 -7.10
CA ASN A 36 12.71 29.07 -7.66
C ASN A 36 14.23 29.12 -7.89
N VAL A 37 15.01 29.01 -6.81
CA VAL A 37 16.46 28.91 -6.92
C VAL A 37 16.84 27.47 -7.24
N LEU A 38 17.49 27.24 -8.38
CA LEU A 38 18.00 25.93 -8.76
C LEU A 38 19.41 25.78 -8.20
N THR A 39 19.64 24.77 -7.37
CA THR A 39 20.99 24.41 -6.89
C THR A 39 21.62 23.41 -7.86
N GLY A 40 22.66 23.82 -8.59
CA GLY A 40 23.51 22.90 -9.34
C GLY A 40 24.35 22.00 -8.42
N GLU A 41 25.04 20.99 -8.97
CA GLU A 41 25.95 20.12 -8.17
C GLU A 41 27.06 20.90 -7.43
N THR A 42 27.39 22.11 -7.87
CA THR A 42 28.39 23.00 -7.26
C THR A 42 27.84 23.86 -6.12
N GLY A 43 26.53 23.83 -5.87
CA GLY A 43 25.87 24.78 -4.97
C GLY A 43 25.67 26.17 -5.58
N GLU A 44 25.98 26.35 -6.87
CA GLU A 44 25.62 27.58 -7.60
C GLU A 44 24.10 27.73 -7.61
N LEU A 45 23.64 28.86 -7.06
CA LEU A 45 22.27 29.32 -7.12
C LEU A 45 22.08 30.01 -8.49
N ILE A 46 21.33 29.38 -9.39
CA ILE A 46 20.98 30.00 -10.67
C ILE A 46 19.60 30.64 -10.51
N SER A 47 19.52 31.95 -10.77
CA SER A 47 18.23 32.67 -10.76
C SER A 47 17.36 32.20 -11.92
N TYR A 48 16.09 31.90 -11.64
CA TYR A 48 15.11 31.51 -12.66
C TYR A 48 14.99 32.55 -13.78
N ASP A 49 15.12 33.84 -13.45
CA ASP A 49 15.04 34.94 -14.41
C ASP A 49 16.23 34.98 -15.39
N GLU A 50 17.35 34.38 -15.02
CA GLU A 50 18.53 34.26 -15.89
C GLU A 50 18.36 33.09 -16.87
N VAL A 51 17.68 32.02 -16.44
CA VAL A 51 17.32 30.86 -17.26
C VAL A 51 16.25 31.22 -18.30
N ASP A 52 15.23 31.97 -17.90
CA ASP A 52 14.12 32.36 -18.77
C ASP A 52 14.52 33.45 -19.79
N ARG A 53 15.37 34.41 -19.39
CA ARG A 53 15.87 35.49 -20.28
C ARG A 53 16.64 34.96 -21.49
N HIS A 54 17.26 33.80 -21.40
CA HIS A 54 18.03 33.22 -22.49
C HIS A 54 17.23 32.23 -23.35
N LYS A 55 15.97 31.91 -23.00
CA LYS A 55 15.12 30.95 -23.75
C LYS A 55 15.79 29.61 -24.07
N MET A 56 16.85 29.21 -23.37
CA MET A 56 17.58 27.97 -23.64
C MET A 56 17.37 26.96 -22.52
N ILE A 57 16.11 26.62 -22.22
CA ILE A 57 15.80 25.55 -21.28
C ILE A 57 15.94 24.22 -22.02
N TYR A 58 17.15 23.69 -22.05
CA TYR A 58 17.40 22.38 -22.63
C TYR A 58 16.79 21.29 -21.73
N THR A 59 15.80 20.59 -22.28
CA THR A 59 15.10 19.51 -21.58
C THR A 59 15.46 18.18 -22.20
N ILE A 60 15.97 17.24 -21.38
CA ILE A 60 16.21 15.86 -21.82
C ILE A 60 15.11 14.97 -21.26
N ASP A 61 14.32 14.40 -22.15
CA ASP A 61 13.32 13.39 -21.78
C ASP A 61 14.00 12.02 -21.68
N ILE A 62 14.26 11.58 -20.45
CA ILE A 62 14.90 10.29 -20.13
C ILE A 62 13.94 9.11 -20.31
N SER A 63 12.67 9.36 -20.63
CA SER A 63 11.70 8.33 -21.04
C SER A 63 11.65 8.14 -22.56
N ASN A 64 12.27 9.04 -23.34
CA ASN A 64 12.24 8.95 -24.80
C ASN A 64 13.15 7.83 -25.29
N THR A 65 12.55 6.73 -25.72
CA THR A 65 13.22 5.52 -26.23
C THR A 65 13.33 5.48 -27.75
N LYS A 66 12.92 6.53 -28.46
CA LYS A 66 12.97 6.57 -29.92
C LYS A 66 14.41 6.80 -30.39
N ILE A 67 14.99 5.78 -31.03
CA ILE A 67 16.32 5.84 -31.63
C ILE A 67 16.36 6.92 -32.72
N GLY A 68 17.44 7.71 -32.76
CA GLY A 68 17.63 8.81 -33.71
C GLY A 68 17.77 10.15 -33.01
N SER A 69 17.44 11.24 -33.70
CA SER A 69 17.51 12.60 -33.16
C SER A 69 16.12 13.11 -32.75
N TYR A 70 16.05 13.88 -31.68
CA TYR A 70 14.85 14.66 -31.35
C TYR A 70 15.19 16.07 -30.83
N ALA A 71 14.29 17.00 -31.10
CA ALA A 71 14.40 18.38 -30.63
C ALA A 71 14.09 18.45 -29.12
N SER A 72 15.00 19.07 -28.37
CA SER A 72 14.97 19.17 -26.90
C SER A 72 14.11 20.33 -26.34
N GLY A 73 13.30 20.94 -27.21
CA GLY A 73 12.37 22.02 -26.85
C GLY A 73 12.93 23.45 -26.97
N CYS A 74 14.24 23.63 -27.15
CA CYS A 74 14.86 24.94 -27.42
C CYS A 74 16.02 24.78 -28.41
N ASP A 75 15.96 25.55 -29.49
CA ASP A 75 16.89 25.58 -30.63
C ASP A 75 16.97 24.28 -31.47
N ASP A 76 17.44 24.42 -32.71
CA ASP A 76 17.67 23.33 -33.68
C ASP A 76 18.76 22.32 -33.25
N LYS A 77 19.03 22.21 -31.95
CA LYS A 77 19.96 21.26 -31.38
C LYS A 77 19.23 19.96 -31.11
N ASP A 78 19.76 18.91 -31.74
CA ASP A 78 19.23 17.56 -31.61
C ASP A 78 19.88 16.83 -30.44
N VAL A 79 19.07 16.09 -29.68
CA VAL A 79 19.54 15.04 -28.80
C VAL A 79 19.54 13.74 -29.58
N LYS A 80 20.71 13.11 -29.73
CA LYS A 80 20.83 11.82 -30.40
C LYS A 80 20.68 10.70 -29.38
N VAL A 81 19.75 9.79 -29.63
CA VAL A 81 19.46 8.61 -28.82
C VAL A 81 19.97 7.37 -29.53
N ASP A 82 20.81 6.61 -28.84
CA ASP A 82 21.30 5.29 -29.25
C ASP A 82 20.87 4.23 -28.23
N ILE A 83 20.81 2.97 -28.65
CA ILE A 83 20.40 1.84 -27.82
C ILE A 83 21.55 0.86 -27.64
N HIS A 84 21.71 0.37 -26.42
CA HIS A 84 22.68 -0.66 -26.08
C HIS A 84 22.07 -1.68 -25.12
N HIS A 85 22.10 -2.96 -25.50
CA HIS A 85 21.68 -4.05 -24.62
C HIS A 85 22.87 -4.45 -23.74
N ILE A 86 22.80 -4.13 -22.44
CA ILE A 86 23.80 -4.59 -21.47
C ILE A 86 23.57 -6.07 -21.13
N SER A 87 22.30 -6.47 -21.03
CA SER A 87 21.89 -7.80 -20.62
C SER A 87 20.53 -8.12 -21.22
N PRO A 88 20.09 -9.39 -21.24
CA PRO A 88 18.76 -9.78 -21.73
C PRO A 88 17.59 -9.24 -20.90
N PHE A 89 17.84 -8.47 -19.83
CA PHE A 89 16.79 -7.92 -18.96
C PHE A 89 16.88 -6.40 -18.80
N CYS A 90 17.88 -5.75 -19.41
CA CYS A 90 18.15 -4.33 -19.24
C CYS A 90 18.60 -3.70 -20.55
N VAL A 91 17.89 -2.66 -20.96
CA VAL A 91 18.22 -1.84 -22.11
C VAL A 91 18.78 -0.52 -21.62
N VAL A 92 19.84 -0.04 -22.27
CA VAL A 92 20.42 1.27 -22.00
C VAL A 92 20.26 2.18 -23.19
N TYR A 93 19.60 3.30 -22.95
CA TYR A 93 19.50 4.39 -23.91
C TYR A 93 20.59 5.41 -23.62
N LYS A 94 21.37 5.75 -24.64
CA LYS A 94 22.44 6.73 -24.58
C LYS A 94 21.99 8.00 -25.27
N TYR A 95 21.92 9.08 -24.51
CA TYR A 95 21.57 10.42 -24.98
C TYR A 95 22.86 11.21 -25.14
N PHE A 96 23.21 11.50 -26.39
CA PHE A 96 24.34 12.33 -26.76
C PHE A 96 23.85 13.75 -27.01
N THR A 97 24.52 14.71 -26.39
CA THR A 97 24.21 16.13 -26.54
C THR A 97 25.48 16.95 -26.48
N ASN A 98 25.48 18.08 -27.18
CA ASN A 98 26.58 19.05 -27.23
C ASN A 98 26.18 20.36 -26.55
N VAL A 99 25.26 20.29 -25.58
CA VAL A 99 24.79 21.48 -24.88
C VAL A 99 25.64 21.81 -23.68
N ASP A 100 25.82 23.12 -23.51
CA ASP A 100 26.56 23.66 -22.39
C ASP A 100 25.81 23.44 -21.07
N HIS A 101 24.47 23.41 -21.09
CA HIS A 101 23.63 23.36 -19.90
C HIS A 101 22.39 22.49 -20.11
N ILE A 102 22.12 21.57 -19.17
CA ILE A 102 20.84 20.86 -19.05
C ILE A 102 20.13 21.42 -17.83
N TYR A 103 18.99 22.08 -18.06
CA TYR A 103 18.21 22.74 -17.02
C TYR A 103 17.06 21.88 -16.51
N LYS A 104 16.64 20.86 -17.27
CA LYS A 104 15.51 20.03 -16.90
C LYS A 104 15.65 18.62 -17.44
N PHE A 105 15.30 17.67 -16.61
CA PHE A 105 15.01 16.31 -17.06
C PHE A 105 13.48 16.15 -17.11
N ALA A 106 12.99 15.35 -18.05
CA ALA A 106 11.60 14.93 -18.12
C ALA A 106 11.55 13.40 -18.09
N ASP A 107 10.52 12.85 -17.45
CA ASP A 107 10.14 11.44 -17.49
C ASP A 107 8.71 11.39 -18.02
N GLY A 108 8.61 11.49 -19.35
CA GLY A 108 7.38 11.67 -20.09
C GLY A 108 6.69 13.00 -19.74
N LYS A 109 5.51 12.93 -19.12
CA LYS A 109 4.77 14.12 -18.66
C LYS A 109 5.21 14.62 -17.27
N SER A 110 6.05 13.86 -16.57
CA SER A 110 6.46 14.18 -15.19
C SER A 110 7.86 14.81 -15.16
N THR A 111 8.13 15.64 -14.16
CA THR A 111 9.47 16.19 -13.92
C THR A 111 10.13 15.41 -12.79
N PRO A 112 11.19 14.62 -13.05
CA PRO A 112 11.90 13.90 -12.00
C PRO A 112 12.50 14.85 -10.96
N VAL A 113 12.41 14.46 -9.69
CA VAL A 113 12.96 15.21 -8.55
C VAL A 113 14.30 14.59 -8.15
N GLY A 114 15.33 15.40 -7.92
CA GLY A 114 16.62 14.93 -7.38
C GLY A 114 17.71 14.64 -8.42
N LEU A 115 17.41 14.78 -9.71
CA LEU A 115 18.45 14.90 -10.75
C LEU A 115 18.99 16.34 -10.76
N PRO A 116 20.31 16.55 -10.70
CA PRO A 116 20.88 17.89 -10.62
C PRO A 116 20.89 18.57 -11.99
N LEU A 117 21.01 19.90 -11.97
CA LEU A 117 21.45 20.63 -13.16
C LEU A 117 22.90 20.30 -13.49
N THR A 118 23.19 20.05 -14.77
CA THR A 118 24.53 19.70 -15.23
C THR A 118 24.98 20.60 -16.37
N LYS A 119 26.27 20.93 -16.37
CA LYS A 119 26.95 21.67 -17.44
C LYS A 119 27.88 20.74 -18.22
N ASN A 120 28.10 21.03 -19.50
CA ASN A 120 29.04 20.31 -20.37
C ASN A 120 28.84 18.78 -20.35
N MET A 121 27.59 18.36 -20.52
CA MET A 121 27.21 16.96 -20.48
C MET A 121 27.27 16.36 -21.87
N GLU A 122 28.19 15.43 -22.10
CA GLU A 122 28.34 14.80 -23.43
C GLU A 122 27.45 13.57 -23.59
N LEU A 123 27.27 12.82 -22.50
CA LEU A 123 26.60 11.52 -22.51
C LEU A 123 25.80 11.29 -21.23
N ILE A 124 24.54 10.93 -21.42
CA ILE A 124 23.68 10.37 -20.38
C ILE A 124 23.33 8.94 -20.79
N SER A 125 23.53 7.97 -19.90
CA SER A 125 23.07 6.60 -20.10
C SER A 125 21.91 6.31 -19.15
N VAL A 126 20.76 5.93 -19.68
CA VAL A 126 19.56 5.63 -18.90
C VAL A 126 19.24 4.15 -19.04
N CYS A 127 19.23 3.44 -17.92
CA CYS A 127 18.93 2.01 -17.88
C CYS A 127 17.44 1.81 -17.57
N PHE A 128 16.78 1.07 -18.45
CA PHE A 128 15.38 0.66 -18.34
C PHE A 128 15.32 -0.79 -17.88
N TYR A 129 14.44 -1.06 -16.93
CA TYR A 129 14.25 -2.40 -16.39
C TYR A 129 12.79 -2.61 -15.93
N PRO A 130 12.15 -3.75 -16.31
CA PRO A 130 12.64 -4.73 -17.30
C PRO A 130 12.74 -4.12 -18.70
N ASP A 131 13.29 -4.81 -19.68
CA ASP A 131 13.52 -4.27 -21.03
C ASP A 131 12.23 -4.00 -21.83
N GLU A 132 11.23 -4.89 -21.78
CA GLU A 132 10.02 -4.81 -22.63
C GLU A 132 9.01 -3.73 -22.18
N PHE A 133 8.96 -3.42 -20.89
CA PHE A 133 7.99 -2.50 -20.28
C PHE A 133 8.61 -1.59 -19.21
N GLY A 134 9.94 -1.45 -19.26
CA GLY A 134 10.69 -0.77 -18.23
C GLY A 134 10.33 0.69 -18.09
N VAL A 135 10.52 1.18 -16.88
CA VAL A 135 10.67 2.61 -16.62
C VAL A 135 12.17 2.91 -16.48
N PRO A 136 12.61 4.17 -16.70
CA PRO A 136 13.97 4.53 -16.38
C PRO A 136 14.19 4.40 -14.87
N LEU A 137 15.15 3.57 -14.47
CA LEU A 137 15.44 3.28 -13.05
C LEU A 137 16.84 3.68 -12.60
N LEU A 138 17.78 3.79 -13.54
CA LEU A 138 19.16 4.14 -13.24
C LEU A 138 19.70 5.07 -14.33
N VAL A 139 20.28 6.20 -13.93
CA VAL A 139 20.85 7.20 -14.82
C VAL A 139 22.33 7.35 -14.50
N GLN A 140 23.18 7.22 -15.52
CA GLN A 140 24.58 7.57 -15.48
C GLN A 140 24.79 8.89 -16.22
N MET A 141 25.39 9.84 -15.53
CA MET A 141 25.78 11.14 -16.06
C MET A 141 27.31 11.18 -16.21
N SER A 142 27.78 11.34 -17.45
CA SER A 142 29.20 11.47 -17.77
C SER A 142 29.56 12.94 -18.00
N VAL A 143 30.07 13.60 -16.95
CA VAL A 143 30.65 14.96 -17.04
C VAL A 143 32.17 14.86 -17.07
N ARG A 144 32.82 14.86 -15.89
CA ARG A 144 34.26 14.54 -15.71
C ARG A 144 34.49 13.13 -15.13
N ARG A 145 33.44 12.59 -14.53
CA ARG A 145 33.38 11.28 -13.88
C ARG A 145 31.98 10.71 -14.06
N ASN A 146 31.87 9.41 -13.94
CA ASN A 146 30.58 8.72 -13.94
C ASN A 146 29.86 8.98 -12.62
N ILE A 147 28.73 9.68 -12.68
CA ILE A 147 27.84 9.89 -11.54
C ILE A 147 26.57 9.09 -11.79
N TRP A 148 26.16 8.32 -10.79
CA TRP A 148 25.02 7.42 -10.89
C TRP A 148 23.88 7.92 -10.01
N TYR A 149 22.67 7.91 -10.58
CA TYR A 149 21.42 8.25 -9.92
C TYR A 149 20.47 7.06 -10.05
N ILE A 150 19.87 6.63 -8.95
CA ILE A 150 18.90 5.55 -8.89
C ILE A 150 17.52 6.13 -8.58
N ARG A 151 16.48 5.63 -9.25
CA ARG A 151 15.10 5.99 -8.96
C ARG A 151 14.65 5.27 -7.68
N ASN A 152 14.09 6.02 -6.73
CA ASN A 152 13.53 5.48 -5.50
C ASN A 152 12.05 5.15 -5.71
N GLY A 153 11.77 3.88 -6.05
CA GLY A 153 10.41 3.40 -6.29
C GLY A 153 9.70 4.09 -7.47
N GLN A 154 8.39 4.30 -7.36
CA GLN A 154 7.59 4.90 -8.43
C GLN A 154 7.54 6.45 -8.39
N ASN A 155 8.00 7.10 -7.32
CA ASN A 155 7.72 8.51 -7.03
C ASN A 155 8.54 9.55 -7.83
N SER A 156 9.00 9.21 -9.05
CA SER A 156 9.87 10.03 -9.92
C SER A 156 11.05 10.72 -9.20
N ARG A 157 11.42 10.22 -8.02
CA ARG A 157 12.47 10.76 -7.17
C ARG A 157 13.74 9.97 -7.41
N TRP A 158 14.82 10.70 -7.59
CA TRP A 158 16.13 10.17 -7.93
C TRP A 158 17.10 10.51 -6.81
N GLU A 159 17.95 9.54 -6.49
CA GLU A 159 18.95 9.67 -5.44
C GLU A 159 20.32 9.29 -6.00
N ARG A 160 21.34 10.02 -5.59
CA ARG A 160 22.71 9.74 -6.02
C ARG A 160 23.23 8.48 -5.32
N VAL A 161 23.88 7.61 -6.08
CA VAL A 161 24.54 6.40 -5.54
C VAL A 161 25.92 6.78 -5.00
N PHE A 162 26.00 6.99 -3.69
CA PHE A 162 27.23 7.40 -3.00
C PHE A 162 28.16 6.23 -2.62
N ASP A 163 27.60 5.08 -2.24
CA ASP A 163 28.39 3.95 -1.74
C ASP A 163 29.32 3.40 -2.83
N PRO A 164 30.66 3.48 -2.69
CA PRO A 164 31.61 2.95 -3.67
C PRO A 164 31.50 1.44 -3.91
N ARG A 165 30.91 0.68 -2.97
CA ARG A 165 30.70 -0.77 -3.07
C ARG A 165 29.53 -1.10 -3.99
N GLU A 166 28.50 -0.25 -4.01
CA GLU A 166 27.31 -0.42 -4.85
C GLU A 166 27.44 0.31 -6.19
N ARG A 167 28.19 1.41 -6.23
CA ARG A 167 28.33 2.25 -7.41
C ARG A 167 28.98 1.48 -8.57
N PRO A 168 28.36 1.40 -9.76
CA PRO A 168 28.97 0.79 -10.92
C PRO A 168 30.21 1.58 -11.36
N SER A 169 31.26 0.86 -11.76
CA SER A 169 32.49 1.48 -12.25
C SER A 169 32.29 2.16 -13.62
N ASN A 170 31.47 1.55 -14.47
CA ASN A 170 31.08 2.05 -15.79
C ASN A 170 29.80 1.32 -16.27
N ASN A 171 29.34 1.61 -17.50
CA ASN A 171 28.15 1.00 -18.09
C ASN A 171 28.30 -0.48 -18.52
N ARG A 172 29.44 -1.12 -18.23
CA ARG A 172 29.67 -2.57 -18.43
C ARG A 172 29.71 -3.35 -17.11
N ASP A 173 29.55 -2.68 -15.97
CA ASP A 173 29.52 -3.30 -14.64
C ASP A 173 28.13 -3.89 -14.37
N ASP A 174 27.83 -4.94 -15.14
CA ASP A 174 26.53 -5.60 -15.23
C ASP A 174 26.02 -6.09 -13.87
N ILE A 175 26.89 -6.64 -13.04
CA ILE A 175 26.54 -7.15 -11.70
C ILE A 175 26.03 -6.01 -10.81
N ARG A 176 26.74 -4.88 -10.73
CA ARG A 176 26.30 -3.75 -9.88
C ARG A 176 25.10 -3.01 -10.46
N ILE A 177 25.07 -2.84 -11.79
CA ILE A 177 23.91 -2.23 -12.48
C ILE A 177 22.67 -3.07 -12.21
N ARG A 178 22.73 -4.39 -12.40
CA ARG A 178 21.61 -5.30 -12.13
C ARG A 178 21.12 -5.18 -10.69
N LYS A 179 22.04 -5.24 -9.72
CA LYS A 179 21.68 -5.12 -8.29
C LYS A 179 20.95 -3.81 -7.99
N LEU A 180 21.38 -2.69 -8.59
CA LEU A 180 20.71 -1.40 -8.43
C LEU A 180 19.34 -1.38 -9.11
N LEU A 181 19.22 -1.93 -10.31
CA LEU A 181 17.95 -2.01 -11.04
C LEU A 181 16.93 -2.86 -10.29
N GLU A 182 17.32 -4.05 -9.82
CA GLU A 182 16.48 -4.94 -9.01
C GLU A 182 16.03 -4.24 -7.72
N ARG A 183 16.93 -3.49 -7.07
CA ARG A 183 16.59 -2.69 -5.89
C ARG A 183 15.59 -1.58 -6.20
N ALA A 184 15.77 -0.84 -7.29
CA ALA A 184 14.88 0.24 -7.69
C ALA A 184 13.50 -0.28 -8.15
N PHE A 185 13.51 -1.41 -8.85
CA PHE A 185 12.31 -2.05 -9.40
C PHE A 185 11.47 -2.76 -8.35
N THR A 186 12.06 -3.11 -7.21
CA THR A 186 11.36 -3.76 -6.10
C THR A 186 11.00 -2.69 -5.06
N PRO A 187 9.86 -1.98 -5.20
CA PRO A 187 9.51 -0.92 -4.28
C PRO A 187 9.38 -1.48 -2.87
N ALA A 188 9.77 -0.66 -1.90
CA ALA A 188 9.71 -0.98 -0.49
C ALA A 188 8.31 -0.59 0.00
N ASN A 189 7.44 -1.58 0.26
CA ASN A 189 5.99 -1.32 0.35
C ASN A 189 5.41 -1.51 1.74
N ILE A 190 4.37 -0.72 2.02
CA ILE A 190 3.40 -1.01 3.08
C ILE A 190 2.45 -2.10 2.55
N LEU A 191 2.61 -3.33 3.02
CA LEU A 191 1.75 -4.44 2.61
C LEU A 191 0.51 -4.50 3.50
N ASP A 192 -0.66 -4.17 2.95
CA ASP A 192 -1.93 -4.45 3.61
C ASP A 192 -2.32 -5.93 3.52
N ALA A 193 -2.07 -6.64 4.60
CA ALA A 193 -2.37 -8.06 4.77
C ALA A 193 -3.87 -8.36 5.00
N SER A 194 -4.72 -7.33 5.07
CA SER A 194 -6.17 -7.49 5.14
C SER A 194 -6.86 -7.42 3.77
N ALA A 195 -6.11 -7.16 2.70
CA ALA A 195 -6.64 -7.26 1.35
C ALA A 195 -6.88 -8.74 0.98
N PHE A 196 -7.99 -9.03 0.30
CA PHE A 196 -8.34 -10.38 -0.16
C PHE A 196 -8.54 -10.40 -1.67
N GLY A 197 -8.28 -11.55 -2.29
CA GLY A 197 -8.38 -11.72 -3.73
C GLY A 197 -7.18 -11.15 -4.48
N GLU A 198 -7.43 -10.62 -5.68
CA GLU A 198 -6.44 -9.88 -6.45
C GLU A 198 -6.56 -8.39 -6.10
N TYR A 199 -5.45 -7.77 -5.74
CA TYR A 199 -5.44 -6.34 -5.44
C TYR A 199 -4.17 -5.70 -6.01
N ARG A 200 -4.34 -4.45 -6.45
CA ARG A 200 -3.24 -3.57 -6.82
C ARG A 200 -3.06 -2.59 -5.68
N HIS A 201 -1.90 -2.63 -5.04
CA HIS A 201 -1.47 -1.43 -4.32
C HIS A 201 -1.29 -0.32 -5.34
N LEU A 202 -1.73 0.88 -5.00
CA LEU A 202 -1.73 2.05 -5.90
C LEU A 202 -0.35 2.30 -6.53
N GLU A 203 0.71 1.82 -5.88
CA GLU A 203 2.11 2.03 -6.23
C GLU A 203 2.83 0.75 -6.69
N ILE A 204 2.14 -0.39 -6.85
CA ILE A 204 2.79 -1.67 -7.15
C ILE A 204 2.27 -2.29 -8.45
N HIS A 205 3.20 -2.43 -9.40
CA HIS A 205 3.10 -3.36 -10.52
C HIS A 205 4.18 -4.44 -10.35
N PRO A 206 3.87 -5.73 -10.54
CA PRO A 206 2.56 -6.33 -10.83
C PRO A 206 1.63 -6.43 -9.60
N ALA A 207 0.36 -6.76 -9.84
CA ALA A 207 -0.66 -6.96 -8.80
C ALA A 207 -0.28 -8.08 -7.81
N PHE A 208 -0.83 -8.03 -6.61
CA PHE A 208 -0.75 -9.12 -5.64
C PHE A 208 -1.95 -10.05 -5.79
N VAL A 209 -1.70 -11.34 -5.52
CA VAL A 209 -2.72 -12.37 -5.35
C VAL A 209 -2.63 -12.91 -3.93
N VAL A 210 -3.80 -13.13 -3.32
CA VAL A 210 -3.91 -13.83 -2.03
C VAL A 210 -4.40 -15.25 -2.26
N GLU A 211 -3.56 -16.21 -1.91
CA GLU A 211 -3.94 -17.62 -1.89
C GLU A 211 -4.43 -18.00 -0.51
N ILE A 212 -5.67 -18.51 -0.44
CA ILE A 212 -6.27 -18.96 0.80
C ILE A 212 -6.22 -20.48 0.82
N SER A 213 -5.53 -21.06 1.80
CA SER A 213 -5.44 -22.50 1.98
C SER A 213 -5.79 -22.90 3.41
N ARG A 214 -6.43 -24.06 3.56
CA ARG A 214 -6.64 -24.67 4.87
C ARG A 214 -5.34 -25.36 5.29
N VAL A 215 -4.93 -25.18 6.53
CA VAL A 215 -3.76 -25.87 7.10
C VAL A 215 -4.21 -27.28 7.51
N PHE A 216 -4.06 -28.27 6.64
CA PHE A 216 -4.50 -29.66 6.87
C PHE A 216 -6.00 -29.79 7.15
N THR A 217 -6.34 -30.76 8.01
CA THR A 217 -7.66 -31.00 8.59
C THR A 217 -7.94 -30.08 9.78
N SER A 218 -7.04 -29.15 10.11
CA SER A 218 -7.19 -28.26 11.26
C SER A 218 -8.24 -27.17 10.99
N THR A 219 -8.47 -26.32 12.00
CA THR A 219 -9.35 -25.15 11.89
C THR A 219 -8.61 -23.90 11.41
N TYR A 220 -7.32 -24.02 11.05
CA TYR A 220 -6.50 -22.88 10.65
C TYR A 220 -6.49 -22.65 9.15
N TYR A 221 -6.38 -21.38 8.76
CA TYR A 221 -6.28 -20.95 7.37
C TYR A 221 -5.06 -20.06 7.18
N ALA A 222 -4.36 -20.27 6.09
CA ALA A 222 -3.25 -19.44 5.64
C ALA A 222 -3.71 -18.51 4.51
N PHE A 223 -3.39 -17.24 4.63
CA PHE A 223 -3.61 -16.20 3.61
C PHE A 223 -2.25 -15.77 3.10
N THR A 224 -1.88 -16.26 1.92
CA THR A 224 -0.54 -16.09 1.36
C THR A 224 -0.55 -15.00 0.31
N HIS A 225 0.08 -13.88 0.63
CA HIS A 225 0.28 -12.74 -0.27
C HIS A 225 1.53 -12.98 -1.11
N LYS A 226 1.38 -12.95 -2.44
CA LYS A 226 2.49 -13.02 -3.40
C LYS A 226 2.18 -12.19 -4.64
N LYS A 227 3.20 -11.86 -5.44
CA LYS A 227 3.00 -11.20 -6.74
C LYS A 227 2.32 -12.17 -7.71
N LYS A 228 1.31 -11.69 -8.45
CA LYS A 228 0.50 -12.49 -9.39
C LYS A 228 1.33 -13.11 -10.51
N GLU A 229 2.27 -12.35 -11.05
CA GLU A 229 3.19 -12.78 -12.12
C GLU A 229 4.47 -13.43 -11.56
N GLY A 230 4.50 -13.71 -10.25
CA GLY A 230 5.71 -14.10 -9.55
C GLY A 230 6.67 -12.93 -9.34
N GLY A 231 7.92 -13.26 -9.01
CA GLY A 231 8.95 -12.28 -8.67
C GLY A 231 8.99 -11.91 -7.19
N LEU A 232 9.94 -11.04 -6.86
CA LEU A 232 10.27 -10.67 -5.48
C LEU A 232 9.63 -9.34 -5.09
N PHE A 233 9.37 -9.13 -3.80
CA PHE A 233 8.87 -7.86 -3.26
C PHE A 233 9.47 -7.56 -1.90
N LYS A 234 9.58 -6.28 -1.55
CA LYS A 234 10.03 -5.82 -0.23
C LYS A 234 8.86 -5.29 0.57
N VAL A 235 8.83 -5.61 1.86
CA VAL A 235 7.84 -5.11 2.81
C VAL A 235 8.57 -4.22 3.81
N THR A 236 8.31 -2.92 3.75
CA THR A 236 8.82 -1.96 4.76
C THR A 236 7.98 -2.00 6.01
N GLU A 237 6.67 -2.17 5.83
CA GLU A 237 5.70 -2.23 6.91
C GLU A 237 4.60 -3.23 6.54
N LEU A 238 4.24 -4.10 7.47
CA LEU A 238 3.09 -4.99 7.32
C LEU A 238 1.93 -4.41 8.12
N VAL A 239 0.84 -4.05 7.44
CA VAL A 239 -0.37 -3.49 8.07
C VAL A 239 -1.53 -4.46 7.93
N TYR A 240 -2.46 -4.43 8.89
CA TYR A 240 -3.69 -5.20 8.86
C TYR A 240 -4.85 -4.28 9.21
N LYS A 241 -5.80 -4.08 8.29
CA LYS A 241 -6.92 -3.13 8.43
C LYS A 241 -6.46 -1.73 8.87
N GLY A 242 -5.40 -1.24 8.22
CA GLY A 242 -4.79 0.06 8.50
C GLY A 242 -3.92 0.14 9.76
N SER A 243 -3.83 -0.93 10.57
CA SER A 243 -2.99 -0.96 11.76
C SER A 243 -1.67 -1.70 11.51
N ALA A 244 -0.55 -1.07 11.81
CA ALA A 244 0.77 -1.66 11.70
C ALA A 244 0.93 -2.90 12.62
N LEU A 245 1.43 -3.99 12.07
CA LEU A 245 1.85 -5.18 12.83
C LEU A 245 3.23 -4.94 13.45
N LYS A 246 3.27 -4.04 14.44
CA LYS A 246 4.50 -3.58 15.13
C LYS A 246 5.37 -4.75 15.58
N GLY A 247 6.68 -4.65 15.39
CA GLY A 247 7.65 -5.67 15.80
C GLY A 247 8.00 -6.69 14.71
N ILE A 248 7.33 -6.64 13.56
CA ILE A 248 7.80 -7.28 12.33
C ILE A 248 8.76 -6.27 11.65
N PRO A 249 10.06 -6.59 11.53
CA PRO A 249 11.01 -5.69 10.91
C PRO A 249 10.76 -5.60 9.40
N PRO A 250 11.23 -4.52 8.75
CA PRO A 250 11.32 -4.47 7.29
C PRO A 250 12.04 -5.70 6.75
N SER A 251 11.56 -6.21 5.63
CA SER A 251 12.16 -7.38 4.98
C SER A 251 13.02 -6.99 3.80
N ASP A 252 14.00 -7.86 3.53
CA ASP A 252 14.62 -7.94 2.23
C ASP A 252 13.64 -8.50 1.18
N ASP A 253 14.17 -8.94 0.05
CA ASP A 253 13.40 -9.53 -1.04
C ASP A 253 12.65 -10.80 -0.60
N LEU A 254 11.32 -10.74 -0.61
CA LEU A 254 10.39 -11.81 -0.28
C LEU A 254 9.79 -12.45 -1.52
N LYS A 255 9.57 -13.76 -1.44
CA LYS A 255 8.71 -14.53 -2.35
C LYS A 255 7.25 -14.45 -1.92
N SER A 256 6.98 -14.51 -0.61
CA SER A 256 5.62 -14.48 -0.07
C SER A 256 5.56 -14.08 1.41
N VAL A 257 4.38 -13.62 1.83
CA VAL A 257 4.00 -13.41 3.23
C VAL A 257 2.72 -14.19 3.51
N SER A 258 2.74 -15.10 4.47
CA SER A 258 1.58 -15.92 4.86
C SER A 258 1.08 -15.51 6.24
N LEU A 259 -0.22 -15.25 6.37
CA LEU A 259 -0.87 -14.98 7.65
C LEU A 259 -1.75 -16.15 8.05
N TYR A 260 -1.58 -16.65 9.27
CA TYR A 260 -2.30 -17.81 9.78
C TYR A 260 -3.36 -17.41 10.78
N PHE A 261 -4.62 -17.74 10.49
CA PHE A 261 -5.78 -17.40 11.31
C PHE A 261 -6.47 -18.65 11.85
N ILE A 262 -7.18 -18.49 12.97
CA ILE A 262 -8.22 -19.43 13.40
C ILE A 262 -9.48 -19.16 12.59
N GLY A 263 -9.97 -20.19 11.89
CA GLY A 263 -11.15 -20.11 11.04
C GLY A 263 -10.88 -19.44 9.70
N ARG A 264 -11.87 -19.53 8.81
CA ARG A 264 -11.77 -19.01 7.44
C ARG A 264 -11.95 -17.49 7.38
N THR A 265 -12.55 -16.88 8.39
CA THR A 265 -12.75 -15.42 8.43
C THR A 265 -11.54 -14.75 9.07
N PRO A 266 -10.81 -13.91 8.32
CA PRO A 266 -9.56 -13.31 8.77
C PRO A 266 -9.87 -12.13 9.72
N LEU A 267 -10.04 -12.44 11.00
CA LEU A 267 -10.18 -11.46 12.07
C LEU A 267 -8.81 -11.20 12.69
N GLU A 268 -8.47 -9.95 12.99
CA GLU A 268 -7.18 -9.63 13.61
C GLU A 268 -7.01 -10.34 14.98
N SER A 269 -8.11 -10.47 15.71
CA SER A 269 -8.14 -11.24 16.97
C SER A 269 -7.78 -12.71 16.77
N ALA A 270 -8.07 -13.28 15.60
CA ALA A 270 -7.80 -14.68 15.23
C ALA A 270 -6.44 -14.89 14.55
N LEU A 271 -5.69 -13.82 14.25
CA LEU A 271 -4.38 -13.90 13.61
C LEU A 271 -3.33 -14.42 14.61
N LEU A 272 -2.76 -15.59 14.35
CA LEU A 272 -1.83 -16.29 15.27
C LEU A 272 -0.37 -16.10 14.90
N LEU A 273 -0.06 -16.25 13.62
CA LEU A 273 1.30 -16.38 13.11
C LEU A 273 1.44 -15.64 11.79
N VAL A 274 2.60 -15.02 11.56
CA VAL A 274 3.02 -14.47 10.28
C VAL A 274 4.27 -15.21 9.83
N GLU A 275 4.26 -15.73 8.60
CA GLU A 275 5.40 -16.34 7.93
C GLU A 275 5.87 -15.43 6.80
N MET A 276 7.18 -15.23 6.71
CA MET A 276 7.82 -14.49 5.62
C MET A 276 8.85 -15.39 4.96
N ILE A 277 8.70 -15.62 3.66
CA ILE A 277 9.61 -16.45 2.86
C ILE A 277 10.46 -15.53 1.99
N SER A 278 11.77 -15.52 2.21
CA SER A 278 12.72 -14.72 1.43
C SER A 278 13.05 -15.34 0.06
N HIS A 279 13.76 -14.60 -0.79
CA HIS A 279 14.28 -15.10 -2.07
C HIS A 279 15.18 -16.34 -1.95
N ASN A 280 15.87 -16.50 -0.82
CA ASN A 280 16.73 -17.66 -0.51
C ASN A 280 15.99 -18.78 0.21
N ASP A 281 14.65 -18.79 0.17
CA ASP A 281 13.78 -19.77 0.84
C ASP A 281 13.90 -19.83 2.38
N LYS A 282 14.70 -18.93 2.94
CA LYS A 282 14.77 -18.68 4.38
C LYS A 282 13.42 -18.20 4.89
N CYS A 283 12.89 -18.92 5.87
CA CYS A 283 11.58 -18.70 6.48
C CYS A 283 11.73 -18.03 7.84
N THR A 284 11.03 -16.92 8.04
CA THR A 284 10.99 -16.21 9.32
C THR A 284 9.56 -16.19 9.83
N TYR A 285 9.37 -16.55 11.09
CA TYR A 285 8.05 -16.66 11.70
C TYR A 285 7.93 -15.65 12.83
N PHE A 286 6.80 -14.95 12.90
CA PHE A 286 6.47 -13.99 13.94
C PHE A 286 5.16 -14.40 14.60
N HIS A 287 5.10 -14.24 15.92
CA HIS A 287 3.90 -14.46 16.70
C HIS A 287 3.73 -13.35 17.74
N ARG A 288 2.50 -13.17 18.23
CA ARG A 288 2.25 -12.35 19.43
C ARG A 288 2.42 -13.23 20.66
N LYS A 289 3.18 -12.77 21.66
CA LYS A 289 3.34 -13.51 22.93
C LYS A 289 2.06 -13.53 23.77
N ASN A 290 1.17 -12.53 23.60
CA ASN A 290 -0.09 -12.34 24.34
C ASN A 290 -1.08 -11.49 23.50
N ALA A 291 -2.12 -10.91 24.12
CA ALA A 291 -2.92 -9.81 23.56
C ALA A 291 -2.14 -8.50 23.29
N ALA A 292 -0.80 -8.53 23.41
CA ALA A 292 0.07 -7.43 23.08
C ALA A 292 -0.04 -7.08 21.59
N GLN A 293 0.09 -5.79 21.28
CA GLN A 293 0.09 -5.29 19.89
C GLN A 293 1.40 -5.57 19.16
N THR A 294 2.44 -6.02 19.87
CA THR A 294 3.78 -6.24 19.31
C THR A 294 4.04 -7.71 18.97
N TRP A 295 4.55 -7.92 17.76
CA TRP A 295 5.02 -9.18 17.23
C TRP A 295 6.47 -9.43 17.61
N SER A 296 6.81 -10.69 17.85
CA SER A 296 8.18 -11.12 18.09
C SER A 296 8.52 -12.36 17.26
N PRO A 297 9.80 -12.60 16.92
CA PRO A 297 10.21 -13.83 16.28
C PRO A 297 9.76 -15.06 17.08
N ALA A 298 9.15 -16.03 16.40
CA ALA A 298 8.72 -17.29 17.00
C ALA A 298 9.89 -18.24 17.27
N PHE A 299 11.00 -18.04 16.54
CA PHE A 299 12.24 -18.80 16.69
C PHE A 299 13.42 -17.85 16.88
N PRO A 300 14.47 -18.24 17.64
CA PRO A 300 15.65 -17.39 17.87
C PRO A 300 16.41 -17.06 16.58
N ALA A 301 16.39 -17.98 15.62
CA ALA A 301 16.94 -17.80 14.29
C ALA A 301 15.88 -18.12 13.25
N SER A 302 15.97 -17.42 12.13
CA SER A 302 15.31 -17.80 10.88
C SER A 302 15.63 -19.24 10.48
N LEU A 303 14.63 -19.94 9.96
CA LEU A 303 14.78 -21.33 9.52
C LEU A 303 15.20 -21.36 8.05
N THR A 304 16.09 -22.28 7.70
CA THR A 304 16.47 -22.54 6.30
C THR A 304 15.38 -23.30 5.54
N GLU A 305 14.49 -23.97 6.28
CA GLU A 305 13.41 -24.76 5.73
C GLU A 305 12.06 -24.28 6.29
N LYS A 306 11.04 -24.33 5.43
CA LYS A 306 9.65 -24.09 5.82
C LYS A 306 9.23 -25.12 6.86
N LEU A 307 8.46 -24.71 7.86
CA LEU A 307 7.92 -25.65 8.83
C LEU A 307 7.04 -26.68 8.11
N GLY A 308 7.38 -27.96 8.31
CA GLY A 308 6.53 -29.06 7.89
C GLY A 308 5.15 -29.00 8.54
N GLU A 309 4.22 -29.68 7.91
CA GLU A 309 2.78 -29.73 8.18
C GLU A 309 2.43 -29.94 9.66
N THR A 310 3.02 -30.97 10.26
CA THR A 310 2.83 -31.29 11.68
C THR A 310 3.40 -30.19 12.59
N ARG A 311 4.56 -29.62 12.24
CA ARG A 311 5.23 -28.61 13.07
C ARG A 311 4.47 -27.29 13.06
N ILE A 312 3.99 -26.86 11.89
CA ILE A 312 3.19 -25.64 11.80
C ILE A 312 1.87 -25.80 12.56
N THR A 313 1.22 -26.96 12.47
CA THR A 313 -0.02 -27.24 13.20
C THR A 313 0.20 -27.21 14.70
N ASN A 314 1.22 -27.91 15.21
CA ASN A 314 1.57 -27.90 16.64
C ASN A 314 1.89 -26.49 17.15
N GLN A 315 2.57 -25.67 16.33
CA GLN A 315 2.85 -24.28 16.67
C GLN A 315 1.57 -23.46 16.77
N LEU A 316 0.65 -23.60 15.80
CA LEU A 316 -0.64 -22.92 15.80
C LEU A 316 -1.52 -23.36 16.97
N ASP A 317 -1.54 -24.65 17.30
CA ASP A 317 -2.24 -25.20 18.47
C ASP A 317 -1.69 -24.62 19.77
N SER A 318 -0.36 -24.58 19.94
CA SER A 318 0.26 -23.97 21.12
C SER A 318 -0.05 -22.47 21.23
N LEU A 319 -0.07 -21.74 20.12
CA LEU A 319 -0.43 -20.32 20.11
C LEU A 319 -1.91 -20.10 20.41
N LYS A 320 -2.79 -20.95 19.87
CA LYS A 320 -4.21 -20.93 20.15
C LYS A 320 -4.47 -21.19 21.63
N GLU A 321 -3.92 -22.26 22.19
CA GLU A 321 -4.07 -22.60 23.61
C GLU A 321 -3.58 -21.44 24.48
N LYS A 322 -2.37 -20.94 24.27
CA LYS A 322 -1.82 -19.81 25.06
C LYS A 322 -2.69 -18.56 25.00
N ARG A 323 -3.29 -18.25 23.86
CA ARG A 323 -4.05 -17.01 23.66
C ARG A 323 -5.53 -17.12 24.04
N PHE A 324 -6.11 -18.32 23.95
CA PHE A 324 -7.55 -18.51 24.09
C PHE A 324 -7.95 -19.50 25.19
N ASN A 325 -7.01 -20.00 26.00
CA ASN A 325 -7.35 -20.87 27.13
C ASN A 325 -8.44 -20.20 28.01
N GLY A 326 -9.59 -20.88 28.15
CA GLY A 326 -10.76 -20.39 28.88
C GLY A 326 -11.82 -19.62 28.06
N ILE A 327 -11.53 -19.21 26.81
CA ILE A 327 -12.45 -18.44 25.93
C ILE A 327 -12.84 -19.25 24.68
N GLU A 328 -12.37 -20.49 24.54
CA GLU A 328 -12.60 -21.33 23.35
C GLU A 328 -14.08 -21.54 23.02
N LYS A 329 -14.94 -21.54 24.06
CA LYS A 329 -16.41 -21.65 23.91
C LYS A 329 -17.02 -20.56 23.03
N TYR A 330 -16.34 -19.42 22.85
CA TYR A 330 -16.85 -18.31 22.05
C TYR A 330 -16.45 -18.38 20.57
N PHE A 331 -15.44 -19.19 20.20
CA PHE A 331 -14.97 -19.29 18.81
C PHE A 331 -15.58 -20.47 18.04
N THR A 332 -16.03 -21.53 18.73
CA THR A 332 -16.62 -22.71 18.09
C THR A 332 -17.87 -22.43 17.26
N HIS A 333 -18.56 -21.30 17.48
CA HIS A 333 -19.73 -20.92 16.68
C HIS A 333 -19.41 -20.25 15.33
N TYR A 334 -18.16 -19.85 15.07
CA TYR A 334 -17.79 -19.11 13.85
C TYR A 334 -16.98 -19.93 12.84
N ILE A 335 -16.54 -21.14 13.17
CA ILE A 335 -15.44 -21.80 12.44
C ILE A 335 -15.90 -22.57 11.19
N ASP A 336 -17.16 -22.99 11.07
CA ASP A 336 -17.61 -23.86 9.96
C ASP A 336 -18.94 -23.46 9.32
N VAL A 337 -19.46 -22.25 9.60
CA VAL A 337 -20.68 -21.83 8.93
C VAL A 337 -20.34 -21.55 7.47
N ASP A 338 -20.81 -22.42 6.58
CA ASP A 338 -20.70 -22.24 5.13
C ASP A 338 -21.24 -20.82 4.81
N PRO A 339 -20.51 -19.98 4.05
CA PRO A 339 -21.01 -18.69 3.61
C PRO A 339 -22.44 -18.75 3.04
N SER A 340 -22.87 -19.89 2.49
CA SER A 340 -24.24 -20.14 2.05
C SER A 340 -25.27 -20.14 3.22
N GLU A 341 -24.92 -20.66 4.40
CA GLU A 341 -25.74 -20.69 5.61
C GLU A 341 -25.80 -19.34 6.34
N ILE A 342 -24.68 -18.60 6.39
CA ILE A 342 -24.65 -17.24 6.98
C ILE A 342 -25.59 -16.29 6.21
N ARG A 343 -25.64 -16.45 4.88
CA ARG A 343 -26.56 -15.70 4.03
C ARG A 343 -28.01 -16.01 4.37
N SER A 344 -28.33 -17.26 4.72
CA SER A 344 -29.66 -17.67 5.17
C SER A 344 -30.05 -17.00 6.50
N ASP A 345 -29.17 -17.03 7.51
CA ASP A 345 -29.55 -16.60 8.86
C ASP A 345 -29.55 -15.08 9.03
N SER A 346 -28.65 -14.37 8.34
CA SER A 346 -28.70 -12.91 8.26
C SER A 346 -29.98 -12.45 7.55
N PHE A 347 -30.36 -13.14 6.47
CA PHE A 347 -31.60 -12.85 5.74
C PHE A 347 -32.85 -13.18 6.56
N LYS A 348 -32.83 -14.26 7.37
CA LYS A 348 -33.91 -14.55 8.33
C LYS A 348 -34.02 -13.46 9.40
N SER A 349 -32.90 -12.98 9.97
CA SER A 349 -32.93 -11.90 10.97
C SER A 349 -33.46 -10.58 10.40
N LEU A 350 -33.05 -10.25 9.15
CA LEU A 350 -33.55 -9.09 8.42
C LEU A 350 -35.04 -9.22 8.12
N LEU A 351 -35.48 -10.39 7.63
CA LEU A 351 -36.90 -10.66 7.38
C LEU A 351 -37.71 -10.54 8.67
N ILE A 352 -37.25 -11.12 9.78
CA ILE A 352 -37.91 -11.00 11.09
C ILE A 352 -38.00 -9.53 11.51
N GLY A 353 -36.94 -8.75 11.34
CA GLY A 353 -36.92 -7.31 11.63
C GLY A 353 -37.95 -6.53 10.79
N ILE A 354 -37.99 -6.78 9.47
CA ILE A 354 -38.95 -6.16 8.54
C ILE A 354 -40.39 -6.53 8.92
N PHE A 355 -40.69 -7.81 9.14
CA PHE A 355 -42.04 -8.25 9.52
C PHE A 355 -42.48 -7.68 10.88
N THR A 356 -41.56 -7.59 11.83
CA THR A 356 -41.84 -6.99 13.15
C THR A 356 -42.11 -5.49 13.01
N GLY A 357 -41.31 -4.78 12.21
CA GLY A 357 -41.51 -3.36 11.93
C GLY A 357 -42.86 -3.06 11.27
N ILE A 358 -43.24 -3.85 10.25
CA ILE A 358 -44.55 -3.74 9.58
C ILE A 358 -45.70 -4.02 10.56
N ALA A 359 -45.60 -5.07 11.38
CA ALA A 359 -46.62 -5.39 12.37
C ALA A 359 -46.82 -4.26 13.39
N VAL A 360 -45.73 -3.67 13.87
CA VAL A 360 -45.76 -2.53 14.80
C VAL A 360 -46.38 -1.29 14.13
N ALA A 361 -46.01 -0.99 12.89
CA ALA A 361 -46.57 0.13 12.14
C ALA A 361 -48.09 -0.02 11.93
N LEU A 362 -48.57 -1.23 11.61
CA LEU A 362 -50.00 -1.52 11.48
C LEU A 362 -50.74 -1.36 12.81
N ILE A 363 -50.14 -1.80 13.92
CA ILE A 363 -50.71 -1.61 15.26
C ILE A 363 -50.83 -0.10 15.58
N PHE A 364 -49.82 0.70 15.29
CA PHE A 364 -49.86 2.16 15.51
C PHE A 364 -50.87 2.87 14.60
N TYR A 365 -50.98 2.44 13.34
CA TYR A 365 -51.98 2.97 12.40
C TYR A 365 -53.41 2.68 12.87
N GLU A 366 -53.67 1.49 13.41
CA GLU A 366 -54.99 1.14 13.94
C GLU A 366 -55.27 1.85 15.28
N LEU A 367 -54.27 2.00 16.14
CA LEU A 367 -54.38 2.81 17.36
C LEU A 367 -54.71 4.27 17.05
N SER A 368 -54.09 4.86 16.03
CA SER A 368 -54.43 6.22 15.60
C SER A 368 -55.83 6.28 15.00
N ALA A 369 -56.22 5.32 14.16
CA ALA A 369 -57.59 5.24 13.63
C ALA A 369 -58.67 5.11 14.73
N VAL A 370 -58.39 4.38 15.81
CA VAL A 370 -59.26 4.25 16.98
C VAL A 370 -59.36 5.56 17.76
N LEU A 371 -58.24 6.27 17.95
CA LEU A 371 -58.22 7.54 18.67
C LEU A 371 -58.96 8.65 17.91
N TYR A 372 -58.98 8.60 16.57
CA TYR A 372 -59.58 9.64 15.73
C TYR A 372 -60.98 9.29 15.16
N SER A 373 -61.50 8.06 15.36
CA SER A 373 -62.82 7.64 14.83
C SER A 373 -63.75 7.12 15.93
N PRO A 374 -64.86 7.81 16.26
CA PRO A 374 -65.74 7.44 17.37
C PRO A 374 -66.71 6.29 17.06
N ARG A 375 -66.49 5.49 16.01
CA ARG A 375 -67.39 4.37 15.63
C ARG A 375 -66.96 3.06 16.30
N THR A 376 -67.52 2.80 17.47
CA THR A 376 -67.22 1.68 18.39
C THR A 376 -67.50 0.26 17.85
N SER A 377 -68.25 0.10 16.76
CA SER A 377 -68.61 -1.24 16.22
C SER A 377 -67.49 -1.89 15.42
N LEU A 378 -66.69 -1.10 14.70
CA LEU A 378 -65.60 -1.58 13.83
C LEU A 378 -64.40 -2.07 14.66
N ILE A 379 -64.14 -1.37 15.77
CA ILE A 379 -63.08 -1.67 16.74
C ILE A 379 -63.27 -3.06 17.38
N ARG A 380 -64.51 -3.42 17.75
CA ARG A 380 -64.81 -4.76 18.30
C ARG A 380 -64.63 -5.87 17.28
N GLY A 381 -64.93 -5.62 16.01
CA GLY A 381 -64.70 -6.57 14.92
C GLY A 381 -63.21 -6.84 14.71
N PHE A 382 -62.42 -5.77 14.67
CA PHE A 382 -60.98 -5.86 14.45
C PHE A 382 -60.24 -6.50 15.62
N ALA A 383 -60.58 -6.14 16.88
CA ALA A 383 -59.99 -6.77 18.07
C ALA A 383 -60.22 -8.29 18.09
N ARG A 384 -61.39 -8.77 17.63
CA ARG A 384 -61.67 -10.21 17.49
C ARG A 384 -60.85 -10.86 16.37
N LEU A 385 -60.60 -10.14 15.27
CA LEU A 385 -59.77 -10.62 14.16
C LEU A 385 -58.30 -10.75 14.59
N VAL A 386 -57.74 -9.71 15.22
CA VAL A 386 -56.36 -9.69 15.74
C VAL A 386 -56.16 -10.78 16.79
N SER A 387 -57.11 -10.93 17.72
CA SER A 387 -57.07 -11.99 18.72
C SER A 387 -57.06 -13.40 18.09
N ARG A 388 -57.83 -13.62 17.01
CA ARG A 388 -57.82 -14.88 16.25
C ARG A 388 -56.52 -15.10 15.49
N CYS A 389 -55.92 -14.05 14.92
CA CYS A 389 -54.62 -14.14 14.24
C CYS A 389 -53.50 -14.45 15.22
N ILE A 390 -53.44 -13.76 16.36
CA ILE A 390 -52.45 -14.01 17.42
C ILE A 390 -52.61 -15.44 17.95
N GLY A 391 -53.84 -15.89 18.23
CA GLY A 391 -54.11 -17.25 18.71
C GLY A 391 -53.68 -18.37 17.75
N ARG A 392 -53.60 -18.10 16.44
CA ARG A 392 -53.14 -19.08 15.43
C ARG A 392 -51.63 -19.03 15.19
N ILE A 393 -51.02 -17.85 15.27
CA ILE A 393 -49.59 -17.65 14.98
C ILE A 393 -48.72 -17.97 16.20
N PHE A 394 -49.16 -17.60 17.40
CA PHE A 394 -48.34 -17.77 18.61
C PHE A 394 -47.97 -19.24 18.93
N PRO A 395 -48.88 -20.23 18.76
CA PRO A 395 -48.53 -21.63 19.00
C PRO A 395 -47.49 -22.20 18.04
N SER A 396 -47.40 -21.71 16.80
CA SER A 396 -46.40 -22.18 15.83
C SER A 396 -45.00 -21.63 16.14
N ILE A 397 -44.92 -20.36 16.56
CA ILE A 397 -43.67 -19.72 17.00
C ILE A 397 -43.16 -20.36 18.30
N VAL A 398 -44.04 -20.64 19.26
CA VAL A 398 -43.67 -21.29 20.53
C VAL A 398 -43.21 -22.73 20.31
N ARG A 399 -43.78 -23.48 19.36
CA ARG A 399 -43.29 -24.83 19.00
C ARG A 399 -41.93 -24.80 18.30
N SER A 400 -41.65 -23.79 17.49
CA SER A 400 -40.37 -23.62 16.80
C SER A 400 -39.19 -23.38 17.74
N ARG A 401 -39.42 -22.87 18.97
CA ARG A 401 -38.34 -22.56 19.94
C ARG A 401 -37.98 -23.68 20.91
N LYS A 402 -38.65 -24.84 20.89
CA LYS A 402 -38.35 -25.97 21.80
C LYS A 402 -37.03 -26.73 21.53
N GLY A 403 -36.19 -26.26 20.61
CA GLY A 403 -34.87 -26.84 20.32
C GLY A 403 -33.72 -26.35 21.21
N TYR A 404 -33.88 -25.30 22.01
CA TYR A 404 -32.80 -24.79 22.85
C TYR A 404 -32.76 -25.51 24.21
N LYS A 405 -31.82 -26.46 24.33
CA LYS A 405 -31.44 -27.08 25.61
C LYS A 405 -30.96 -25.99 26.58
N LYS A 406 -31.58 -25.95 27.75
CA LYS A 406 -31.18 -25.15 28.90
C LYS A 406 -29.81 -25.64 29.38
N VAL A 407 -28.75 -24.88 29.12
CA VAL A 407 -27.45 -25.11 29.75
C VAL A 407 -27.52 -24.52 31.15
N SER A 408 -27.53 -25.37 32.17
CA SER A 408 -27.32 -24.95 33.56
C SER A 408 -25.84 -24.62 33.73
N ILE A 409 -25.58 -23.45 34.29
CA ILE A 409 -24.27 -23.06 34.80
C ILE A 409 -24.24 -23.54 36.25
N GLU A 410 -23.32 -24.46 36.57
CA GLU A 410 -22.78 -24.66 37.92
C GLU A 410 -21.45 -23.92 38.02
#